data_AF-A0A3D2VZL2-F1
#
_entry.id   AF-A0A3D2VZL2-F1
#
_cell.length_a   1.000
_cell.length_b   1.000
_cell.length_c   1.000
_cell.angle_alpha   90.00
_cell.angle_beta   90.00
_cell.angle_gamma   90.00
#
_symmetry.space_group_name_H-M   'P 1'
#
loop_
_entity.id
_entity.type
_entity.pdbx_description
1 polymer ?
#
loop_
_entity_poly.entity_id
_entity_poly.type
_entity_poly.pdbx_seq_one_letter_code
_entity_poly.pdbx_strand_id
1 'polypeptide(L)'
;NTVGLRIERESEAEALARALTGDNETRAVSYAAEAGLFQRAGIPAIVCGPGSIEQAHQPDEWIERSQIEEGARFMERLIERLCG
;
A
#
# COMPACT_ATOMS: atom_id res chain seq x y z
N ASN A 1 -14.46 11.24 -12.82
CA ASN A 1 -13.59 10.13 -13.24
C ASN A 1 -12.38 10.09 -12.32
N THR A 2 -12.16 9.00 -11.59
CA THR A 2 -11.01 8.85 -10.69
C THR A 2 -9.77 8.56 -11.54
N VAL A 3 -8.72 9.37 -11.39
CA VAL A 3 -7.46 9.10 -12.11
C VAL A 3 -6.76 7.92 -11.44
N GLY A 4 -6.23 6.99 -12.23
CA GLY A 4 -5.47 5.86 -11.71
C GLY A 4 -4.16 6.31 -11.06
N LEU A 5 -3.69 5.52 -10.09
CA LEU A 5 -2.35 5.67 -9.53
C LEU A 5 -1.32 5.35 -10.62
N ARG A 6 -0.36 6.26 -10.84
CA ARG A 6 0.77 6.06 -11.75
C ARG A 6 1.92 5.41 -11.00
N ILE A 7 2.67 4.56 -11.70
CA ILE A 7 3.95 4.05 -11.21
C ILE A 7 4.96 5.21 -11.20
N GLU A 8 5.34 5.66 -10.01
CA GLU A 8 6.38 6.68 -9.80
C GLU A 8 7.53 6.00 -9.05
N ARG A 9 8.46 5.43 -9.83
CA ARG A 9 9.63 4.72 -9.29
C ARG A 9 10.46 5.67 -8.43
N GLU A 10 10.91 5.15 -7.30
CA GLU A 10 11.77 5.87 -6.35
C GLU A 10 11.10 7.09 -5.71
N SER A 11 9.76 7.17 -5.75
CA SER A 11 9.02 8.19 -4.99
C SER A 11 9.27 8.02 -3.49
N GLU A 12 9.18 9.12 -2.72
CA GLU A 12 9.38 9.09 -1.26
C GLU A 12 8.45 8.08 -0.57
N ALA A 13 7.20 7.99 -1.04
CA ALA A 13 6.22 7.03 -0.53
C ALA A 13 6.61 5.58 -0.85
N GLU A 14 7.10 5.28 -2.06
CA GLU A 14 7.61 3.96 -2.42
C GLU A 14 8.84 3.59 -1.59
N ALA A 15 9.84 4.47 -1.52
CA ALA A 15 11.07 4.23 -0.78
C ALA A 15 10.80 3.94 0.71
N LEU A 16 9.90 4.72 1.33
CA LEU A 16 9.48 4.51 2.71
C LEU A 16 8.79 3.15 2.89
N ALA A 17 7.83 2.82 2.03
CA ALA A 17 7.10 1.56 2.12
C ALA A 17 8.05 0.36 1.99
N ARG A 18 8.97 0.37 1.03
CA ARG A 18 9.97 -0.69 0.83
C ARG A 18 10.88 -0.87 2.04
N ALA A 19 11.34 0.22 2.64
CA ALA A 19 12.17 0.16 3.83
C ALA A 19 11.43 -0.47 5.03
N LEU A 20 10.12 -0.25 5.14
CA LEU A 20 9.30 -0.75 6.24
C LEU A 20 8.76 -2.17 6.03
N THR A 21 8.58 -2.61 4.80
CA THR A 21 8.08 -3.96 4.47
C THR A 21 9.21 -4.95 4.14
N GLY A 22 10.37 -4.46 3.70
CA GLY A 22 11.41 -5.30 3.08
C GLY A 22 11.08 -5.77 1.66
N ASP A 23 9.94 -5.34 1.10
CA ASP A 23 9.52 -5.72 -0.24
C ASP A 23 10.29 -4.93 -1.31
N ASN A 24 10.89 -5.65 -2.26
CA ASN A 24 11.68 -5.09 -3.35
C ASN A 24 11.01 -5.26 -4.73
N GLU A 25 9.76 -5.72 -4.78
CA GLU A 25 9.00 -5.82 -6.03
C GLU A 25 8.07 -4.61 -6.23
N THR A 26 7.93 -4.13 -7.47
CA THR A 26 6.87 -3.18 -7.85
C THR A 26 5.73 -3.98 -8.47
N ARG A 27 4.58 -3.99 -7.83
CA ARG A 27 3.36 -4.58 -8.41
C ARG A 27 2.43 -3.44 -8.83
N ALA A 28 1.96 -3.49 -10.05
CA ALA A 28 0.92 -2.60 -10.55
C ALA A 28 -0.31 -3.45 -10.83
N VAL A 29 -1.43 -3.02 -10.28
CA VAL A 29 -2.70 -3.73 -10.38
C VAL A 29 -3.79 -2.75 -10.81
N SER A 30 -4.67 -3.19 -11.69
CA SER A 30 -5.69 -2.34 -12.30
C SER A 30 -6.93 -2.23 -11.40
N TYR A 31 -6.77 -1.63 -10.22
CA TYR A 31 -7.88 -1.31 -9.33
C TYR A 31 -8.11 0.20 -9.27
N ALA A 32 -9.38 0.59 -9.22
CA ALA A 32 -9.74 1.96 -8.89
C ALA A 32 -9.50 2.18 -7.39
N ALA A 33 -8.50 2.99 -7.07
CA ALA A 33 -8.23 3.46 -5.73
C ALA A 33 -8.09 5.00 -5.74
N GLU A 34 -8.24 5.63 -4.59
CA GLU A 34 -8.14 7.08 -4.44
C GLU A 34 -6.70 7.58 -4.53
N ALA A 35 -5.72 6.69 -4.53
CA ALA A 35 -4.28 7.01 -4.51
C ALA A 35 -3.85 7.94 -5.67
N GLY A 36 -4.44 7.78 -6.86
CA GLY A 36 -4.19 8.68 -7.99
C GLY A 36 -4.70 10.11 -7.78
N LEU A 37 -5.70 10.32 -6.91
CA LEU A 37 -6.17 11.67 -6.54
C LEU A 37 -5.11 12.41 -5.73
N PHE A 38 -4.41 11.73 -4.81
CA PHE A 38 -3.31 12.31 -4.03
C PHE A 38 -2.11 12.63 -4.92
N GLN A 39 -1.73 11.73 -5.83
CA GLN A 39 -0.70 12.03 -6.84
C GLN A 39 -1.06 13.25 -7.70
N ARG A 40 -2.33 13.40 -8.10
CA ARG A 40 -2.77 14.59 -8.84
C ARG A 40 -2.68 15.87 -8.02
N ALA A 41 -2.79 15.78 -6.70
CA ALA A 41 -2.56 16.88 -5.77
C ALA A 41 -1.07 17.15 -5.48
N GLY A 42 -0.15 16.40 -6.12
CA GLY A 42 1.30 16.56 -5.93
C GLY A 42 1.85 15.81 -4.71
N ILE A 43 1.07 14.89 -4.13
CA ILE A 43 1.48 14.09 -2.96
C ILE A 43 1.95 12.72 -3.46
N PRO A 44 3.21 12.32 -3.22
CA PRO A 44 3.67 10.96 -3.50
C PRO A 44 2.79 9.95 -2.77
N ALA A 45 2.28 8.95 -3.48
CA ALA A 45 1.32 8.00 -2.92
C ALA A 45 1.59 6.57 -3.39
N ILE A 46 1.31 5.63 -2.49
CA ILE A 46 1.31 4.19 -2.75
C ILE A 46 0.06 3.58 -2.13
N VAL A 47 -0.32 2.39 -2.59
CA VAL A 47 -1.32 1.55 -1.94
C VAL A 47 -0.59 0.31 -1.42
N CYS A 48 -0.66 0.06 -0.12
CA CYS A 48 -0.12 -1.14 0.51
C CYS A 48 -1.03 -1.59 1.65
N GLY A 49 -1.04 -2.89 1.92
CA GLY A 49 -1.80 -3.47 3.01
C GLY A 49 -1.71 -5.00 2.98
N PRO A 50 -2.07 -5.66 4.09
CA PRO A 50 -2.14 -7.11 4.14
C PRO A 50 -3.32 -7.66 3.34
N GLY A 51 -3.28 -8.96 3.04
CA GLY A 51 -4.31 -9.66 2.26
C GLY A 51 -3.90 -9.89 0.81
N SER A 52 -4.71 -10.66 0.08
CA SER A 52 -4.55 -10.86 -1.36
C SER A 52 -5.75 -10.32 -2.11
N ILE A 53 -5.51 -9.70 -3.25
CA ILE A 53 -6.60 -9.30 -4.13
C ILE A 53 -7.31 -10.49 -4.77
N GLU A 54 -6.67 -11.65 -4.88
CA GLU A 54 -7.32 -12.86 -5.38
C GLU A 54 -8.47 -13.30 -4.46
N GLN A 55 -8.46 -12.86 -3.20
CA GLN A 55 -9.49 -13.11 -2.20
C GLN A 55 -10.50 -11.95 -2.07
N ALA A 56 -10.16 -10.76 -2.54
CA ALA A 56 -11.01 -9.58 -2.43
C ALA A 56 -12.25 -9.67 -3.36
N HIS A 57 -13.38 -9.13 -2.91
CA HIS A 57 -14.66 -9.12 -3.63
C HIS A 57 -15.19 -10.50 -4.02
N GLN A 58 -14.74 -11.56 -3.34
CA GLN A 58 -15.34 -12.89 -3.46
C GLN A 58 -16.49 -13.05 -2.46
N PRO A 59 -17.47 -13.94 -2.72
CA PRO A 59 -18.58 -14.18 -1.79
C PRO A 59 -18.14 -14.59 -0.38
N ASP A 60 -16.98 -15.22 -0.28
CA ASP A 60 -16.32 -15.71 0.93
C ASP A 60 -15.02 -14.95 1.22
N GLU A 61 -14.93 -13.66 0.88
CA GLU A 61 -13.76 -12.82 1.17
C GLU A 61 -13.27 -12.97 2.63
N TRP A 62 -11.98 -13.26 2.78
CA TRP A 62 -11.35 -13.53 4.06
C TRP A 62 -9.89 -13.04 4.07
N ILE A 63 -9.31 -12.96 5.27
CA ILE A 63 -7.90 -12.65 5.50
C ILE A 63 -7.39 -13.45 6.70
N GLU A 64 -6.15 -13.95 6.64
CA GLU A 64 -5.56 -14.63 7.79
C GLU A 64 -5.36 -13.66 8.96
N ARG A 65 -5.56 -14.14 10.19
CA ARG A 65 -5.29 -13.33 11.38
C ARG A 65 -3.82 -12.88 11.44
N SER A 66 -2.89 -13.73 11.00
CA SER A 66 -1.46 -13.38 10.93
C SER A 66 -1.18 -12.19 10.01
N GLN A 67 -1.92 -12.06 8.89
CA GLN A 67 -1.77 -10.95 7.96
C GLN A 67 -2.27 -9.63 8.58
N ILE A 68 -3.34 -9.67 9.39
CA ILE A 68 -3.77 -8.51 10.17
C ILE A 68 -2.68 -8.08 11.15
N GLU A 69 -2.05 -9.03 11.84
CA GLU A 69 -0.94 -8.74 12.76
C GLU A 69 0.29 -8.17 12.02
N GLU A 70 0.56 -8.60 10.78
CA GLU A 70 1.60 -8.00 9.94
C GLU A 70 1.29 -6.56 9.58
N GLY A 71 0.04 -6.25 9.21
CA GLY A 71 -0.42 -4.89 8.96
C GLY A 71 -0.27 -4.00 10.19
N ALA A 72 -0.62 -4.50 11.38
CA ALA A 72 -0.42 -3.77 12.63
C ALA A 72 1.07 -3.48 12.88
N ARG A 73 1.94 -4.48 12.74
CA ARG A 73 3.40 -4.31 12.87
C ARG A 73 3.97 -3.31 11.85
N PHE A 74 3.43 -3.25 10.64
CA PHE A 74 3.82 -2.24 9.65
C PHE A 74 3.50 -0.83 10.15
N MET A 75 2.29 -0.61 10.68
CA MET A 75 1.88 0.68 11.24
C MET A 75 2.75 1.10 12.43
N GLU A 76 3.10 0.16 13.32
CA GLU A 76 4.03 0.41 14.42
C GLU A 76 5.40 0.90 13.92
N ARG A 77 6.00 0.19 12.95
CA ARG A 77 7.29 0.61 12.34
C ARG A 77 7.19 1.95 11.63
N LEU A 78 6.05 2.25 10.98
CA LEU A 78 5.81 3.54 10.34
C LEU A 78 5.78 4.67 11.36
N ILE A 79 5.06 4.49 12.47
CA ILE A 79 5.00 5.47 13.57
C ILE A 79 6.40 5.67 14.17
N GLU A 80 7.12 4.60 14.46
CA GLU A 80 8.48 4.67 14.99
C GLU A 80 9.41 5.44 14.03
N ARG A 81 9.32 5.18 12.72
CA ARG A 81 10.15 5.86 11.72
C ARG A 81 9.86 7.35 11.57
N LEU A 82 8.61 7.78 11.78
CA LEU A 82 8.20 9.18 11.55
C LEU A 82 8.21 10.04 12.82
N CYS A 83 8.03 9.42 13.98
CA CYS A 83 7.90 10.11 15.27
C CYS A 83 9.08 9.87 16.22
N GLY A 84 9.94 8.89 15.92
CA GLY A 84 11.14 8.58 16.70
C GLY A 84 12.35 9.42 16.35
#